data_AF-A0A2J6HXC7-F1
#
_entry.id   AF-A0A2J6HXC7-F1
#
_cell.length_a   1.000
_cell.length_b   1.000
_cell.length_c   1.000
_cell.angle_alpha   90.00
_cell.angle_beta   90.00
_cell.angle_gamma   90.00
#
_symmetry.space_group_name_H-M   'P 1'
#
loop_
_entity.id
_entity.type
_entity.pdbx_description
1 polymer ?
#
loop_
_entity_poly.entity_id
_entity_poly.type
_entity_poly.pdbx_seq_one_letter_code
_entity_poly.pdbx_strand_id
1 'polypeptide(L)'
;MKTQLQFTVLATLIVALSFSLNASTINFEPEPYINDIPFSTEKIAAEYLYNQAVAEIFELNEEAYIDDIPFNTECIAANCIYHKALKVNFDLEEESYIDDIPFDTQKIAMQSKYEKALNEEFTFTEEPYVNDIPLELMHMKTQSIGLISNELNTLFARVK
;
A
#
# COMPACT_ATOMS: atom_id res chain seq x y z
N MET A 1 -70.72 -96.64 -21.78
CA MET A 1 -69.27 -96.92 -21.88
C MET A 1 -68.51 -95.92 -22.75
N LYS A 2 -68.94 -95.61 -23.99
CA LYS A 2 -68.20 -94.69 -24.89
C LYS A 2 -67.99 -93.28 -24.32
N THR A 3 -69.01 -92.70 -23.67
CA THR A 3 -68.94 -91.36 -23.08
C THR A 3 -68.00 -91.30 -21.87
N GLN A 4 -68.05 -92.30 -20.98
CA GLN A 4 -67.13 -92.38 -19.84
C GLN A 4 -65.67 -92.57 -20.27
N LEU A 5 -65.44 -93.35 -21.35
CA LEU A 5 -64.11 -93.52 -21.94
C LEU A 5 -63.57 -92.19 -22.51
N GLN A 6 -64.42 -91.39 -23.15
CA GLN A 6 -64.06 -90.07 -23.67
C GLN A 6 -63.70 -89.09 -22.56
N PHE A 7 -64.48 -89.06 -21.46
CA PHE A 7 -64.19 -88.20 -20.31
C PHE A 7 -62.89 -88.57 -19.61
N THR A 8 -62.59 -89.86 -19.50
CA THR A 8 -61.33 -90.32 -18.87
C THR A 8 -60.12 -89.99 -19.73
N VAL A 9 -60.18 -90.16 -21.05
CA VAL A 9 -59.12 -89.75 -21.97
C VAL A 9 -58.91 -88.23 -21.95
N LEU A 10 -59.98 -87.45 -21.89
CA LEU A 10 -59.88 -86.00 -21.81
C LEU A 10 -59.27 -85.55 -20.47
N ALA A 11 -59.67 -86.17 -19.36
CA ALA A 11 -59.12 -85.87 -18.05
C ALA A 11 -57.64 -86.22 -17.95
N THR A 12 -57.21 -87.38 -18.47
CA THR A 12 -55.79 -87.76 -18.48
C THR A 12 -54.96 -86.84 -19.37
N LEU A 13 -55.48 -86.39 -20.51
CA LEU A 13 -54.81 -85.42 -21.38
C LEU A 13 -54.62 -84.07 -20.69
N ILE A 14 -55.64 -83.56 -20.01
CA ILE A 14 -55.58 -82.28 -19.27
C ILE A 14 -54.55 -82.36 -18.15
N VAL A 15 -54.55 -83.46 -17.40
CA VAL A 15 -53.58 -83.68 -16.31
C VAL A 15 -52.16 -83.80 -16.87
N ALA A 16 -51.95 -84.53 -17.97
CA ALA A 16 -50.66 -84.64 -18.62
C ALA A 16 -50.14 -83.27 -19.11
N LEU A 17 -50.98 -82.47 -19.77
CA LEU A 17 -50.62 -81.09 -20.17
C LEU A 17 -50.27 -80.21 -18.97
N SER A 18 -51.01 -80.34 -17.86
CA SER A 18 -50.79 -79.54 -16.65
C SER A 18 -49.42 -79.84 -16.03
N PHE A 19 -48.98 -81.11 -16.04
CA PHE A 19 -47.63 -81.46 -15.60
C PHE A 19 -46.53 -80.98 -16.57
N SER A 20 -46.78 -81.02 -17.88
CA SER A 20 -45.82 -80.54 -18.88
C SER A 20 -45.63 -79.02 -18.87
N LEU A 21 -46.67 -78.25 -18.56
CA LEU A 21 -46.61 -76.78 -18.55
C LEU A 21 -45.98 -76.20 -17.27
N ASN A 22 -46.01 -76.92 -16.15
CA ASN A 22 -45.42 -76.46 -14.89
C ASN A 22 -43.90 -76.76 -14.76
N ALA A 23 -43.27 -77.40 -15.76
CA ALA A 23 -41.86 -77.79 -15.72
C ALA A 23 -40.89 -76.77 -16.37
N SER A 24 -41.39 -75.63 -16.86
CA SER A 24 -40.56 -74.60 -17.47
C SER A 24 -40.32 -73.46 -16.48
N THR A 25 -39.39 -73.64 -15.55
CA THR A 25 -38.73 -72.49 -14.92
C THR A 25 -37.91 -71.81 -16.01
N ILE A 26 -38.40 -70.69 -16.55
CA ILE A 26 -37.61 -69.89 -17.49
C ILE A 26 -36.44 -69.31 -16.69
N ASN A 27 -35.32 -70.01 -16.73
CA ASN A 27 -34.07 -69.53 -16.15
C ASN A 27 -33.49 -68.53 -17.15
N PHE A 28 -33.75 -67.25 -16.93
CA PHE A 28 -33.07 -66.20 -17.67
C PHE A 28 -31.64 -66.16 -17.15
N GLU A 29 -30.72 -66.76 -17.90
CA GLU A 29 -29.30 -66.51 -17.67
C GLU A 29 -29.04 -65.01 -17.84
N PRO A 30 -28.30 -64.37 -16.91
CA PRO A 30 -27.99 -62.96 -17.04
C PRO A 30 -27.23 -62.75 -18.35
N GLU A 31 -27.76 -61.88 -19.21
CA GLU A 31 -27.08 -61.51 -20.43
C GLU A 31 -25.72 -60.87 -20.08
N PRO A 32 -24.65 -61.16 -20.83
CA PRO A 32 -23.39 -60.47 -20.65
C PRO A 32 -23.60 -58.97 -20.86
N TYR A 33 -22.95 -58.14 -20.05
CA TYR A 33 -22.99 -56.69 -20.24
C TYR A 33 -22.48 -56.33 -21.64
N ILE A 34 -23.35 -55.80 -22.48
CA ILE A 34 -23.01 -55.26 -23.79
C ILE A 34 -22.94 -53.74 -23.63
N ASN A 35 -21.81 -53.15 -24.02
CA ASN A 35 -21.66 -51.70 -24.06
C ASN A 35 -22.34 -51.16 -25.33
N ASP A 36 -23.67 -51.24 -25.38
CA ASP A 36 -24.53 -50.95 -26.55
C ASP A 36 -24.49 -49.48 -26.99
N ILE A 37 -24.02 -48.59 -26.13
CA ILE A 37 -24.08 -47.15 -26.38
C ILE A 37 -22.67 -46.66 -26.72
N PRO A 38 -22.41 -46.22 -27.97
CA PRO A 38 -21.08 -45.80 -28.42
C PRO A 38 -20.67 -44.42 -27.85
N PHE A 39 -21.37 -43.92 -26.84
CA PHE A 39 -21.12 -42.65 -26.20
C PHE A 39 -21.32 -42.77 -24.68
N SER A 40 -20.59 -41.94 -23.94
CA SER A 40 -20.76 -41.84 -22.49
C SER A 40 -21.76 -40.72 -22.20
N THR A 41 -22.85 -41.07 -21.50
CA THR A 41 -23.85 -40.10 -21.04
C THR A 41 -23.25 -39.06 -20.09
N GLU A 42 -22.29 -39.46 -19.26
CA GLU A 42 -21.52 -38.57 -18.39
C GLU A 42 -20.74 -37.53 -19.21
N LYS A 43 -20.03 -37.96 -20.27
CA LYS A 43 -19.28 -37.04 -21.14
C LYS A 43 -20.20 -36.03 -21.82
N ILE A 44 -21.33 -36.48 -22.35
CA ILE A 44 -22.30 -35.60 -23.01
C ILE A 44 -22.90 -34.61 -22.01
N ALA A 45 -23.25 -35.06 -20.80
CA ALA A 45 -23.78 -34.18 -19.77
C ALA A 45 -22.76 -33.12 -19.33
N ALA A 46 -21.50 -33.52 -19.13
CA ALA A 46 -20.42 -32.60 -18.77
C ALA A 46 -20.17 -31.55 -19.87
N GLU A 47 -20.14 -31.98 -21.13
CA GLU A 47 -19.95 -31.08 -22.27
C GLU A 47 -21.11 -30.10 -22.42
N TYR A 48 -22.36 -30.56 -22.26
CA TYR A 48 -23.54 -29.70 -22.28
C TYR A 48 -23.49 -28.62 -21.19
N LEU A 49 -23.19 -29.00 -19.95
CA LEU A 49 -23.09 -28.06 -18.83
C LEU A 49 -21.96 -27.04 -19.04
N TYR A 50 -20.81 -27.50 -19.55
CA TYR A 50 -19.69 -26.62 -19.88
C TYR A 50 -20.08 -25.59 -20.95
N ASN A 51 -20.67 -26.04 -22.05
CA ASN A 51 -21.10 -25.16 -23.14
C ASN A 51 -22.16 -24.15 -22.67
N GLN A 52 -23.07 -24.57 -21.78
CA GLN A 52 -24.06 -23.69 -21.17
C GLN A 52 -23.39 -22.61 -20.30
N ALA A 53 -22.42 -22.98 -19.46
CA ALA A 53 -21.70 -22.04 -18.61
C ALA A 53 -20.86 -21.03 -19.41
N VAL A 54 -20.26 -21.47 -20.53
CA VAL A 54 -19.47 -20.59 -21.42
C VAL A 54 -20.37 -19.66 -22.23
N ALA A 55 -21.58 -20.09 -22.59
CA ALA A 55 -22.55 -19.27 -23.30
C ALA A 55 -23.20 -18.19 -22.42
N GLU A 56 -23.06 -18.30 -21.10
CA GLU A 56 -23.57 -17.30 -20.16
C GLU A 56 -22.69 -16.04 -20.19
N ILE A 57 -23.23 -14.97 -20.77
CA ILE A 57 -22.62 -13.66 -20.75
C ILE A 57 -22.94 -13.01 -19.41
N PHE A 58 -21.97 -12.97 -18.51
CA PHE A 58 -22.07 -12.19 -17.28
C PHE A 58 -21.90 -10.71 -17.61
N GLU A 59 -23.01 -9.99 -17.76
CA GLU A 59 -23.02 -8.53 -17.72
C GLU A 59 -22.77 -8.09 -16.28
N LEU A 60 -21.48 -7.93 -15.93
CA LEU A 60 -21.10 -7.19 -14.74
C LEU A 60 -21.45 -5.73 -15.02
N ASN A 61 -22.54 -5.25 -14.43
CA ASN A 61 -22.81 -3.82 -14.40
C ASN A 61 -21.57 -3.13 -13.84
N GLU A 62 -21.04 -2.13 -14.56
CA GLU A 62 -20.00 -1.27 -14.03
C GLU A 62 -20.45 -0.81 -12.65
N GLU A 63 -19.65 -1.10 -11.63
CA GLU A 63 -19.88 -0.55 -10.31
C GLU A 63 -19.99 0.95 -10.50
N ALA A 64 -21.13 1.54 -10.12
CA ALA A 64 -21.25 2.99 -10.10
C ALA A 64 -20.08 3.49 -9.28
N TYR A 65 -19.16 4.24 -9.93
CA TYR A 65 -17.94 4.76 -9.32
C TYR A 65 -18.23 5.12 -7.87
N ILE A 66 -17.80 4.26 -6.95
CA ILE A 66 -17.75 4.65 -5.56
C ILE A 66 -16.72 5.77 -5.60
N ASP A 67 -17.13 6.99 -5.24
CA ASP A 67 -16.17 8.06 -5.01
C ASP A 67 -15.20 7.50 -3.98
N ASP A 68 -14.04 7.02 -4.45
CA ASP A 68 -12.94 6.55 -3.61
C ASP A 68 -12.74 7.65 -2.60
N ILE A 69 -13.11 7.37 -1.34
CA ILE A 69 -13.10 8.42 -0.35
C ILE A 69 -11.63 8.84 -0.23
N PRO A 70 -11.28 10.11 -0.48
CA PRO A 70 -9.89 10.55 -0.65
C PRO A 70 -9.22 10.69 0.72
N PHE A 71 -9.42 9.71 1.59
CA PHE A 71 -8.64 9.57 2.78
C PHE A 71 -7.26 9.13 2.33
N ASN A 72 -6.32 10.07 2.31
CA ASN A 72 -4.93 9.70 2.44
C ASN A 72 -4.80 9.01 3.82
N THR A 73 -4.94 7.69 3.82
CA THR A 73 -4.95 6.84 5.02
C THR A 73 -3.64 6.94 5.78
N GLU A 74 -2.53 7.23 5.09
CA GLU A 74 -1.25 7.56 5.69
C GLU A 74 -1.32 8.88 6.48
N CYS A 75 -1.94 9.93 5.96
CA CYS A 75 -2.12 11.20 6.66
C CYS A 75 -2.97 11.04 7.93
N ILE A 76 -4.06 10.28 7.86
CA ILE A 76 -4.92 10.00 9.02
C ILE A 76 -4.17 9.15 10.05
N ALA A 77 -3.40 8.15 9.61
CA ALA A 77 -2.60 7.30 10.48
C ALA A 77 -1.48 8.09 11.18
N ALA A 78 -0.73 8.91 10.44
CA ALA A 78 0.34 9.75 10.98
C ALA A 78 -0.19 10.74 12.04
N ASN A 79 -1.32 11.41 11.74
CA ASN A 79 -1.94 12.33 12.68
C ASN A 79 -2.47 11.61 13.94
N CYS A 80 -3.05 10.41 13.77
CA CYS A 80 -3.44 9.57 14.89
C CYS A 80 -2.26 9.15 15.77
N ILE A 81 -1.12 8.79 15.18
CA ILE A 81 0.10 8.42 15.92
C ILE A 81 0.66 9.62 16.67
N TYR A 82 0.74 10.79 16.02
CA TYR A 82 1.18 12.03 16.65
C TYR A 82 0.33 12.40 17.88
N HIS A 83 -1.00 12.40 17.73
CA HIS A 83 -1.90 12.68 18.85
C HIS A 83 -1.84 11.63 19.97
N LYS A 84 -1.53 10.37 19.65
CA LYS A 84 -1.27 9.34 20.67
C LYS A 84 0.03 9.63 21.41
N ALA A 85 1.10 10.00 20.71
CA ALA A 85 2.39 10.33 21.32
C ALA A 85 2.28 11.53 22.28
N LEU A 86 1.53 12.57 21.90
CA LEU A 86 1.28 13.73 22.77
C LEU A 86 0.49 13.40 24.05
N LYS A 87 -0.30 12.32 24.05
CA LYS A 87 -1.08 11.89 25.22
C LYS A 87 -0.28 11.02 26.18
N VAL A 88 0.95 10.66 25.83
CA VAL A 88 1.84 9.93 26.73
C VAL A 88 2.41 10.91 27.74
N ASN A 89 2.01 10.76 29.00
CA ASN A 89 2.70 11.41 30.11
C ASN A 89 3.97 10.62 30.40
N PHE A 90 5.12 11.28 30.26
CA PHE A 90 6.39 10.73 30.70
C PHE A 90 6.60 11.15 32.15
N ASP A 91 6.43 10.20 33.07
CA ASP A 91 6.90 10.35 34.44
C ASP A 91 8.42 10.16 34.40
N LEU A 92 9.14 11.26 34.18
CA LEU A 92 10.59 11.29 34.33
C LEU A 92 10.88 11.34 35.83
N GLU A 93 11.62 10.36 36.33
CA GLU A 93 12.14 10.42 37.69
C GLU A 93 13.01 11.68 37.83
N GLU A 94 12.84 12.43 38.93
CA GLU A 94 13.76 13.52 39.23
C GLU A 94 15.18 12.93 39.29
N GLU A 95 16.05 13.40 38.40
CA GLU A 95 17.44 12.97 38.41
C GLU A 95 18.04 13.35 39.76
N SER A 96 18.56 12.36 40.48
CA SER A 96 19.34 12.60 41.70
C SER A 96 20.50 13.51 41.31
N TYR A 97 20.52 14.73 41.86
CA TYR A 97 21.55 15.77 41.70
C TYR A 97 22.74 15.30 40.87
N ILE A 98 22.69 15.54 39.56
CA ILE A 98 23.85 15.35 38.70
C ILE A 98 24.86 16.40 39.12
N ASP A 99 26.11 15.99 39.37
CA ASP A 99 27.22 16.94 39.42
C ASP A 99 27.33 17.58 38.03
N ASP A 100 26.59 18.68 37.84
CA ASP A 100 26.72 19.53 36.68
C ASP A 100 28.21 19.80 36.47
N ILE A 101 28.68 19.54 35.25
CA ILE A 101 30.05 19.81 34.87
C ILE A 101 30.33 21.28 35.24
N PRO A 102 31.28 21.57 36.17
CA PRO A 102 31.40 22.87 36.83
C PRO A 102 32.05 23.93 35.95
N PHE A 103 31.93 23.79 34.63
CA PHE A 103 32.47 24.72 33.66
C PHE A 103 31.47 25.03 32.56
N ASP A 104 31.45 26.31 32.20
CA ASP A 104 30.69 26.82 31.07
C ASP A 104 31.42 26.46 29.77
N THR A 105 30.89 25.46 29.07
CA THR A 105 31.40 24.99 27.77
C THR A 105 31.45 26.10 26.72
N GLN A 106 30.49 27.03 26.73
CA GLN A 106 30.47 28.18 25.80
C GLN A 106 31.66 29.10 26.10
N LYS A 107 31.90 29.39 27.37
CA LYS A 107 33.02 30.23 27.82
C LYS A 107 34.38 29.62 27.44
N ILE A 108 34.57 28.32 27.68
CA ILE A 108 35.81 27.62 27.33
C ILE A 108 36.03 27.61 25.82
N ALA A 109 34.99 27.29 25.04
CA ALA A 109 35.08 27.27 23.58
C ALA A 109 35.41 28.66 23.01
N MET A 110 34.86 29.72 23.59
CA MET A 110 35.14 31.09 23.18
C MET A 110 36.57 31.50 23.51
N GLN A 111 37.06 31.20 24.72
CA GLN A 111 38.44 31.48 25.12
C GLN A 111 39.45 30.78 24.20
N SER A 112 39.24 29.49 23.92
CA SER A 112 40.12 28.71 23.04
C SER A 112 40.23 29.30 21.63
N LYS A 113 39.12 29.82 21.07
CA LYS A 113 39.14 30.49 19.76
C LYS A 113 39.98 31.77 19.78
N TYR A 114 39.85 32.59 20.82
CA TYR A 114 40.63 33.82 20.94
C TYR A 114 42.12 33.55 21.12
N GLU A 115 42.48 32.58 21.98
CA GLU A 115 43.88 32.18 22.17
C GLU A 115 44.49 31.65 20.86
N LYS A 116 43.72 30.89 20.08
CA LYS A 116 44.16 30.40 18.77
C LYS A 116 44.41 31.56 17.80
N ALA A 117 43.48 32.51 17.71
CA ALA A 117 43.60 33.67 16.82
C ALA A 117 44.76 34.60 17.21
N LEU A 118 45.04 34.76 18.51
CA LEU A 118 46.16 35.57 18.99
C LEU A 118 47.52 34.94 18.71
N ASN A 119 47.58 33.60 18.69
CA ASN A 119 48.81 32.85 18.44
C ASN A 119 48.98 32.46 16.95
N GLU A 120 48.05 32.88 16.08
CA GLU A 120 48.12 32.62 14.66
C GLU A 120 49.12 33.58 14.00
N GLU A 121 50.18 33.03 13.42
CA GLU A 121 51.17 33.81 12.68
C GLU A 121 50.66 34.08 11.26
N PHE A 122 50.19 35.32 11.04
CA PHE A 122 49.77 35.75 9.71
C PHE A 122 50.98 36.14 8.88
N THR A 123 51.27 35.35 7.85
CA THR A 123 52.24 35.73 6.82
C THR A 123 51.50 36.50 5.73
N PHE A 124 51.83 37.79 5.62
CA PHE A 124 51.33 38.62 4.53
C PHE A 124 52.37 38.62 3.40
N THR A 125 51.93 38.30 2.19
CA THR A 125 52.71 38.60 0.98
C THR A 125 52.80 40.11 0.82
N GLU A 126 54.00 40.66 0.57
CA GLU A 126 54.14 42.09 0.29
C GLU A 126 53.22 42.51 -0.86
N GLU A 127 52.41 43.54 -0.62
CA GLU A 127 51.58 44.10 -1.66
C GLU A 127 52.46 44.81 -2.70
N PRO A 128 52.26 44.57 -4.01
CA PRO A 128 53.11 45.15 -5.05
C PRO A 128 52.98 46.67 -5.17
N TYR A 129 51.89 47.25 -4.66
CA TYR A 129 51.63 48.69 -4.65
C TYR A 129 50.76 49.08 -3.44
N VAL A 130 51.32 49.79 -2.47
CA VAL A 130 50.55 50.45 -1.41
C VAL A 130 49.85 51.66 -2.03
N ASN A 131 48.58 51.50 -2.41
CA ASN A 131 47.74 52.60 -2.88
C ASN A 131 46.73 53.02 -1.79
N ASP A 132 47.19 53.03 -0.54
CA ASP A 132 46.42 53.57 0.57
C ASP A 132 46.18 55.05 0.32
N ILE A 133 44.93 55.48 0.36
CA ILE A 133 44.61 56.91 0.43
C ILE A 133 45.14 57.38 1.78
N PRO A 134 46.12 58.31 1.83
CA PRO A 134 46.59 58.89 3.09
C PRO A 134 45.39 59.32 3.93
N LEU A 135 45.38 58.95 5.21
CA LEU A 135 44.29 59.25 6.13
C LEU A 135 43.92 60.75 6.10
N GLU A 136 44.91 61.61 5.93
CA GLU A 136 44.76 63.06 5.79
C GLU A 136 43.83 63.47 4.63
N LEU A 137 43.89 62.76 3.49
CA LEU A 137 43.01 63.00 2.34
C LEU A 137 41.56 62.56 2.60
N MET A 138 41.35 61.53 3.44
CA MET A 138 40.00 61.16 3.87
C MET A 138 39.35 62.25 4.71
N HIS A 139 40.12 62.88 5.61
CA HIS A 139 39.61 63.93 6.49
C HIS A 139 39.32 65.24 5.74
N MET A 140 40.08 65.55 4.69
CA MET A 140 39.80 66.71 3.83
C MET A 140 38.49 66.55 3.03
N LYS A 141 38.16 65.33 2.57
CA LYS A 141 36.93 65.06 1.84
C LYS A 141 35.68 65.28 2.72
N THR A 142 35.72 64.88 3.98
CA THR A 142 34.60 65.07 4.92
C THR A 142 34.41 66.55 5.29
N GLN A 143 35.50 67.31 5.50
CA GLN A 143 35.39 68.74 5.80
C GLN A 143 34.83 69.55 4.62
N SER A 144 35.28 69.28 3.39
CA SER A 144 34.79 69.98 2.19
C SER A 144 33.30 69.73 1.93
N ILE A 145 32.81 68.50 2.13
CA ILE A 145 31.39 68.17 2.02
C ILE A 145 30.55 68.92 3.07
N GLY A 146 31.07 69.06 4.30
CA GLY A 146 30.41 69.82 5.36
C GLY A 146 30.34 71.33 5.10
N LEU A 147 31.35 71.90 4.42
CA LEU A 147 31.35 73.32 4.04
C LEU A 147 30.33 73.60 2.93
N ILE A 148 30.29 72.74 1.89
CA ILE A 148 29.36 72.88 0.77
C ILE A 148 27.89 72.76 1.24
N SER A 149 27.60 71.86 2.17
CA SER A 149 26.24 71.69 2.69
C SER A 149 25.77 72.90 3.52
N ASN A 150 26.67 73.50 4.30
CA ASN A 150 26.37 74.73 5.04
C ASN A 150 26.17 75.94 4.13
N GLU A 151 26.96 76.08 3.06
CA GLU A 151 26.79 77.15 2.08
C GLU A 151 25.47 77.00 1.31
N LEU A 152 25.09 75.80 0.89
CA LEU A 152 23.80 75.55 0.24
C LEU A 152 22.63 75.88 1.17
N ASN A 153 22.69 75.43 2.43
CA ASN A 153 21.63 75.70 3.41
C ASN A 153 21.46 77.20 3.70
N THR A 154 22.55 77.95 3.77
CA THR A 154 22.50 79.42 3.94
C THR A 154 22.00 80.14 2.69
N LEU A 155 22.31 79.63 1.49
CA LEU A 155 21.75 80.14 0.24
C LEU A 155 20.23 79.91 0.16
N PHE A 156 19.76 78.70 0.47
CA PHE A 156 18.33 78.39 0.48
C PHE A 156 17.56 79.15 1.56
N ALA A 157 18.19 79.46 2.70
CA ALA A 157 17.57 80.27 3.75
C ALA A 157 17.40 81.76 3.37
N ARG A 158 18.20 82.28 2.42
CA ARG A 158 18.09 83.68 1.94
C ARG A 158 17.09 83.87 0.79
N VAL A 159 16.63 82.79 0.16
CA VAL A 159 15.72 82.80 -1.00
C VAL A 159 14.25 82.61 -0.58
N LYS A 160 13.96 82.60 0.72
CA LYS A 160 12.62 82.53 1.32
C LYS A 160 12.24 83.86 1.96
#